data_AF-A0AAV5XG75-F1
#
_entry.id   AF-A0AAV5XG75-F1
#
_cell.length_a   1.000
_cell.length_b   1.000
_cell.length_c   1.000
_cell.angle_alpha   90.00
_cell.angle_beta   90.00
_cell.angle_gamma   90.00
#
_symmetry.space_group_name_H-M   'P 1'
#
loop_
_entity.id
_entity.type
_entity.pdbx_description
1 polymer ?
#
loop_
_entity_poly.entity_id
_entity_poly.type
_entity_poly.pdbx_seq_one_letter_code
_entity_poly.pdbx_strand_id
1 'polypeptide(L)'
;MAVALLGLAAPAAAGDVVELKTGRRIQGTFKGADDAAVRIEVNGKIVMVKPAQVKAIYYGATPEASMSQQAAGEEALRVLTALRAMTADRPTYGQYVGRLGYARFRANLLLPKVTDSALASAVSTSLRFFAAARDIWAAVDMVQADPFPARARVEDLRAVVLKAQDGCAALQRIQSANVNEVLAAAVPAAWSCASDKIGDVEQLLGEKQH
;
A
#
# COMPACT_ATOMS: atom_id res chain seq x y z
N MET A 1 -33.77 -3.11 -42.20
CA MET A 1 -33.12 -1.81 -41.91
C MET A 1 -33.07 -1.64 -40.41
N ALA A 2 -31.88 -1.73 -39.82
CA ALA A 2 -31.67 -1.47 -38.39
C ALA A 2 -30.76 -0.24 -38.27
N VAL A 3 -31.27 0.80 -37.62
CA VAL A 3 -30.54 2.04 -37.33
C VAL A 3 -29.71 1.81 -36.08
N ALA A 4 -28.40 1.78 -36.21
CA ALA A 4 -27.47 1.74 -35.08
C ALA A 4 -27.30 3.16 -34.52
N LEU A 5 -27.86 3.42 -33.33
CA LEU A 5 -27.53 4.61 -32.54
C LEU A 5 -26.14 4.39 -31.91
N LEU A 6 -25.12 5.01 -32.50
CA LEU A 6 -23.81 5.20 -31.90
C LEU A 6 -23.93 6.24 -30.76
N GLY A 7 -24.03 5.75 -29.52
CA GLY A 7 -23.89 6.57 -28.32
C GLY A 7 -22.44 7.05 -28.19
N LEU A 8 -22.17 8.29 -28.57
CA LEU A 8 -20.93 8.99 -28.23
C LEU A 8 -20.91 9.22 -26.70
N ALA A 9 -20.10 8.45 -25.99
CA ALA A 9 -19.72 8.80 -24.63
C ALA A 9 -18.81 10.05 -24.70
N ALA A 10 -19.34 11.21 -24.31
CA ALA A 10 -18.55 12.42 -24.17
C ALA A 10 -17.47 12.20 -23.09
N PRO A 11 -16.22 12.65 -23.29
CA PRO A 11 -15.22 12.63 -22.24
C PRO A 11 -15.69 13.52 -21.09
N ALA A 12 -15.74 12.97 -19.87
CA ALA A 12 -16.02 13.75 -18.67
C ALA A 12 -14.93 14.82 -18.53
N ALA A 13 -15.28 16.08 -18.78
CA ALA A 13 -14.38 17.20 -18.59
C ALA A 13 -13.92 17.22 -17.12
N ALA A 14 -12.61 17.24 -16.91
CA ALA A 14 -12.02 17.38 -15.58
C ALA A 14 -12.40 18.75 -14.99
N GLY A 15 -13.23 18.76 -13.95
CA GLY A 15 -13.67 19.99 -13.29
C GLY A 15 -12.58 20.61 -12.41
N ASP A 16 -12.52 21.95 -12.39
CA ASP A 16 -11.64 22.74 -11.51
C ASP A 16 -11.87 22.43 -10.02
N VAL A 17 -10.86 22.71 -9.20
CA VAL A 17 -10.89 22.44 -7.75
C VAL A 17 -10.54 23.69 -6.94
N VAL A 18 -11.37 24.02 -5.96
CA VAL A 18 -11.06 24.99 -4.89
C VAL A 18 -10.70 24.22 -3.63
N GLU A 19 -9.44 24.30 -3.19
CA GLU A 19 -8.99 23.74 -1.91
C GLU A 19 -9.10 24.78 -0.80
N LEU A 20 -9.75 24.41 0.29
CA LEU A 20 -9.89 25.23 1.48
C LEU A 20 -8.68 25.06 2.40
N LYS A 21 -8.44 26.04 3.28
CA LYS A 21 -7.39 25.95 4.32
C LYS A 21 -7.57 24.78 5.27
N THR A 22 -8.78 24.25 5.41
CA THR A 22 -9.07 23.02 6.17
C THR A 22 -8.63 21.74 5.46
N GLY A 23 -8.16 21.83 4.20
CA GLY A 23 -7.85 20.68 3.34
C GLY A 23 -9.05 20.14 2.57
N ARG A 24 -10.28 20.61 2.84
CA ARG A 24 -11.48 20.24 2.07
C ARG A 24 -11.38 20.77 0.64
N ARG A 25 -11.73 19.95 -0.34
CA ARG A 25 -11.75 20.31 -1.77
C ARG A 25 -13.18 20.39 -2.30
N ILE A 26 -13.47 21.42 -3.08
CA ILE A 26 -14.74 21.61 -3.77
C ILE A 26 -14.45 21.51 -5.27
N GLN A 27 -15.05 20.54 -5.94
CA GLN A 27 -14.86 20.32 -7.37
C GLN A 27 -16.06 20.84 -8.16
N GLY A 28 -15.80 21.52 -9.28
CA GLY A 28 -16.83 22.11 -10.12
C GLY A 28 -16.25 22.87 -11.31
N THR A 29 -17.03 23.78 -11.89
CA THR A 29 -16.53 24.71 -12.91
C THR A 29 -16.22 26.05 -12.26
N PHE A 30 -14.97 26.51 -12.33
CA PHE A 30 -14.60 27.80 -11.77
C PHE A 30 -15.29 28.93 -12.53
N LYS A 31 -15.92 29.87 -11.82
CA LYS A 31 -16.66 30.99 -12.41
C LYS A 31 -16.00 32.34 -12.19
N GLY A 32 -15.03 32.43 -11.30
CA GLY A 32 -14.29 33.66 -11.03
C GLY A 32 -13.97 33.84 -9.55
N ALA A 33 -13.07 34.78 -9.27
CA ALA A 33 -12.74 35.20 -7.92
C ALA A 33 -12.56 36.72 -7.88
N ASP A 34 -13.03 37.34 -6.80
CA ASP A 34 -12.80 38.74 -6.44
C ASP A 34 -12.58 38.87 -4.92
N ASP A 35 -12.45 40.11 -4.45
CA ASP A 35 -12.20 40.41 -3.04
C ASP A 35 -13.33 39.95 -2.10
N ALA A 36 -14.54 39.74 -2.62
CA ALA A 36 -15.69 39.29 -1.84
C ALA A 36 -15.81 37.75 -1.83
N ALA A 37 -15.57 37.09 -2.97
CA ALA A 37 -15.84 35.66 -3.11
C ALA A 37 -15.02 34.96 -4.21
N VAL A 38 -14.73 33.69 -3.95
CA VAL A 38 -14.34 32.67 -4.92
C VAL A 38 -15.59 31.87 -5.31
N ARG A 39 -15.94 31.84 -6.61
CA ARG A 39 -17.17 31.25 -7.13
C ARG A 39 -16.89 30.00 -7.95
N ILE A 40 -17.50 28.88 -7.57
CA ILE A 40 -17.39 27.60 -8.27
C ILE A 40 -18.78 26.99 -8.46
N GLU A 41 -19.08 26.52 -9.66
CA GLU A 41 -20.36 25.87 -9.97
C GLU A 41 -20.27 24.36 -9.76
N VAL A 42 -21.12 23.83 -8.88
CA VAL A 42 -21.22 22.42 -8.55
C VAL A 42 -22.64 21.95 -8.84
N ASN A 43 -22.81 20.98 -9.74
CA ASN A 43 -24.12 20.43 -10.13
C ASN A 43 -25.17 21.53 -10.48
N GLY A 44 -24.78 22.53 -11.28
CA GLY A 44 -25.67 23.61 -11.68
C GLY A 44 -25.88 24.71 -10.64
N LYS A 45 -25.23 24.64 -9.47
CA LYS A 45 -25.36 25.62 -8.39
C LYS A 45 -24.04 26.33 -8.11
N ILE A 46 -24.08 27.66 -8.03
CA ILE A 46 -22.91 28.45 -7.66
C ILE A 46 -22.70 28.37 -6.15
N VAL A 47 -21.54 27.84 -5.76
CA VAL A 47 -21.03 27.84 -4.40
C VAL A 47 -20.07 29.02 -4.26
N MET A 48 -20.30 29.86 -3.25
CA MET A 48 -19.44 30.99 -2.91
C MET A 48 -18.59 30.66 -1.70
N VAL A 49 -17.28 30.85 -1.82
CA VAL A 49 -16.30 30.64 -0.75
C VAL A 49 -15.61 31.96 -0.45
N LYS A 50 -15.46 32.32 0.83
CA LYS A 50 -14.72 33.52 1.21
C LYS A 50 -13.25 33.37 0.82
N PRO A 51 -12.59 34.38 0.21
CA PRO A 51 -11.18 34.28 -0.19
C PRO A 51 -10.26 33.88 0.98
N ALA A 52 -10.55 34.37 2.19
CA ALA A 52 -9.80 34.03 3.41
C ALA A 52 -9.80 32.53 3.77
N GLN A 53 -10.78 31.76 3.28
CA GLN A 53 -10.91 30.32 3.52
C GLN A 53 -10.26 29.48 2.44
N VAL A 54 -9.89 30.08 1.30
CA VAL A 54 -9.26 29.39 0.18
C VAL A 54 -7.76 29.26 0.44
N LYS A 55 -7.23 28.08 0.13
CA LYS A 55 -5.80 27.75 0.15
C LYS A 55 -5.23 27.76 -1.26
N ALA A 56 -5.92 27.15 -2.23
CA ALA A 56 -5.50 27.08 -3.62
C ALA A 56 -6.68 26.87 -4.57
N ILE A 57 -6.50 27.24 -5.84
CA ILE A 57 -7.42 26.99 -6.95
C ILE A 57 -6.63 26.23 -8.02
N TYR A 58 -7.14 25.08 -8.45
CA TYR A 58 -6.53 24.23 -9.46
C TYR A 58 -7.42 24.16 -10.69
N TYR A 59 -6.92 24.66 -11.82
CA TYR A 59 -7.64 24.67 -13.10
C TYR A 59 -7.40 23.37 -13.86
N GLY A 60 -8.46 22.79 -14.43
CA GLY A 60 -8.38 21.54 -15.20
C GLY A 60 -7.84 20.35 -14.41
N ALA A 61 -7.86 20.43 -13.07
CA ALA A 61 -7.41 19.36 -12.22
C ALA A 61 -8.33 18.15 -12.43
N THR A 62 -7.80 17.07 -13.00
CA THR A 62 -8.38 15.76 -12.71
C THR A 62 -8.50 15.68 -11.20
N PRO A 63 -9.69 15.38 -10.65
CA PRO A 63 -9.78 15.15 -9.23
C PRO A 63 -8.87 13.97 -8.96
N GLU A 64 -7.71 14.22 -8.38
CA GLU A 64 -7.28 13.31 -7.33
C GLU A 64 -8.37 13.45 -6.29
N ALA A 65 -9.44 12.65 -6.46
CA ALA A 65 -10.38 12.38 -5.41
C ALA A 65 -9.51 12.17 -4.19
N SER A 66 -9.64 13.05 -3.20
CA SER A 66 -8.91 12.91 -1.95
C SER A 66 -9.33 11.56 -1.40
N MET A 67 -8.53 10.54 -1.68
CA MET A 67 -8.85 9.17 -1.34
C MET A 67 -9.04 9.17 0.16
N SER A 68 -10.24 8.78 0.61
CA SER A 68 -10.54 8.74 2.02
C SER A 68 -9.53 7.82 2.71
N GLN A 69 -9.29 8.05 4.00
CA GLN A 69 -8.46 7.14 4.78
C GLN A 69 -8.90 5.68 4.63
N GLN A 70 -10.21 5.44 4.58
CA GLN A 70 -10.75 4.10 4.38
C GLN A 70 -10.37 3.54 3.01
N ALA A 71 -10.59 4.29 1.93
CA ALA A 71 -10.19 3.87 0.60
C ALA A 71 -8.67 3.68 0.47
N ALA A 72 -7.87 4.48 1.17
CA ALA A 72 -6.42 4.32 1.24
C ALA A 72 -6.02 3.02 1.96
N GLY A 73 -6.70 2.69 3.05
CA GLY A 73 -6.53 1.44 3.78
C GLY A 73 -6.94 0.21 2.99
N GLU A 74 -8.10 0.26 2.32
CA GLU A 74 -8.59 -0.82 1.44
C GLU A 74 -7.64 -1.05 0.25
N GLU A 75 -7.13 0.03 -0.35
CA GLU A 75 -6.13 -0.06 -1.42
C GLU A 75 -4.80 -0.66 -0.91
N ALA A 76 -4.37 -0.30 0.31
CA ALA A 76 -3.18 -0.89 0.91
C ALA A 76 -3.38 -2.38 1.19
N LEU A 77 -4.54 -2.77 1.72
CA LEU A 77 -4.94 -4.17 1.91
C LEU A 77 -4.93 -4.94 0.59
N ARG A 78 -5.45 -4.35 -0.48
CA ARG A 78 -5.45 -4.95 -1.82
C ARG A 78 -4.03 -5.23 -2.32
N VAL A 79 -3.12 -4.27 -2.12
CA VAL A 79 -1.69 -4.43 -2.47
C VAL A 79 -1.04 -5.57 -1.68
N LEU A 80 -1.27 -5.63 -0.36
CA LEU A 80 -0.73 -6.69 0.49
C LEU A 80 -1.30 -8.07 0.16
N THR A 81 -2.61 -8.14 -0.09
CA THR A 81 -3.29 -9.39 -0.47
C THR A 81 -2.74 -9.91 -1.80
N ALA A 82 -2.42 -9.02 -2.75
CA ALA A 82 -1.80 -9.43 -3.99
C ALA A 82 -0.35 -9.93 -3.82
N LEU A 83 0.39 -9.47 -2.81
CA LEU A 83 1.67 -10.08 -2.41
C LEU A 83 1.46 -11.46 -1.80
N ARG A 84 0.53 -11.60 -0.85
CA ARG A 84 0.16 -12.88 -0.22
C ARG A 84 -0.25 -13.94 -1.25
N ALA A 85 -1.05 -13.55 -2.24
CA ALA A 85 -1.46 -14.45 -3.32
C ALA A 85 -0.24 -14.96 -4.12
N MET A 86 0.69 -14.06 -4.47
CA MET A 86 1.90 -14.44 -5.22
C MET A 86 2.75 -15.47 -4.48
N THR A 87 2.81 -15.46 -3.15
CA THR A 87 3.64 -16.42 -2.40
C THR A 87 3.09 -17.84 -2.43
N ALA A 88 1.79 -18.02 -2.72
CA ALA A 88 1.18 -19.33 -2.91
C ALA A 88 1.64 -20.01 -4.22
N ASP A 89 1.93 -19.22 -5.25
CA ASP A 89 2.27 -19.69 -6.59
C ASP A 89 3.77 -20.00 -6.78
N ARG A 90 4.54 -20.11 -5.69
CA ARG A 90 5.99 -20.41 -5.70
C ARG A 90 6.76 -19.52 -6.70
N PRO A 91 6.81 -18.21 -6.47
CA PRO A 91 7.43 -17.27 -7.41
C PRO A 91 8.92 -17.53 -7.53
N THR A 92 9.56 -17.07 -8.60
CA THR A 92 11.03 -16.93 -8.60
C THR A 92 11.44 -15.76 -7.72
N TYR A 93 12.69 -15.75 -7.24
CA TYR A 93 13.22 -14.64 -6.47
C TYR A 93 13.07 -13.28 -7.20
N GLY A 94 13.34 -13.26 -8.51
CA GLY A 94 13.18 -12.05 -9.34
C GLY A 94 11.74 -11.56 -9.43
N GLN A 95 10.77 -12.47 -9.64
CA GLN A 95 9.34 -12.12 -9.65
C GLN A 95 8.90 -11.54 -8.31
N TYR A 96 9.33 -12.19 -7.22
CA TYR A 96 9.02 -11.76 -5.87
C TYR A 96 9.56 -10.36 -5.57
N VAL A 97 10.84 -10.11 -5.86
CA VAL A 97 11.48 -8.79 -5.66
C VAL A 97 10.80 -7.70 -6.48
N GLY A 98 10.48 -7.97 -7.75
CA GLY A 98 9.77 -7.01 -8.60
C GLY A 98 8.40 -6.63 -8.05
N ARG A 99 7.62 -7.63 -7.61
CA ARG A 99 6.29 -7.38 -7.02
C ARG A 99 6.38 -6.66 -5.67
N LEU A 100 7.33 -7.04 -4.82
CA LEU A 100 7.57 -6.39 -3.53
C LEU A 100 7.96 -4.91 -3.71
N GLY A 101 8.80 -4.60 -4.70
CA GLY A 101 9.16 -3.23 -5.04
C GLY A 101 7.95 -2.37 -5.40
N TYR A 102 7.09 -2.89 -6.28
CA TYR A 102 5.83 -2.23 -6.64
C TYR A 102 4.91 -2.04 -5.42
N ALA A 103 4.73 -3.08 -4.61
CA ALA A 103 3.85 -3.03 -3.45
C ALA A 103 4.33 -2.03 -2.40
N ARG A 104 5.64 -1.98 -2.11
CA ARG A 104 6.24 -0.98 -1.22
C ARG A 104 6.03 0.44 -1.74
N PHE A 105 6.30 0.67 -3.02
CA PHE A 105 6.08 1.98 -3.63
C PHE A 105 4.62 2.42 -3.48
N ARG A 106 3.67 1.54 -3.83
CA ARG A 106 2.24 1.83 -3.70
C ARG A 106 1.87 2.10 -2.26
N ALA A 107 2.23 1.24 -1.31
CA ALA A 107 1.90 1.43 0.09
C ALA A 107 2.47 2.74 0.68
N ASN A 108 3.70 3.12 0.31
CA ASN A 108 4.30 4.39 0.74
C ASN A 108 3.52 5.62 0.25
N LEU A 109 2.83 5.53 -0.89
CA LEU A 109 1.93 6.59 -1.36
C LEU A 109 0.61 6.64 -0.58
N LEU A 110 0.19 5.52 0.00
CA LEU A 110 -1.10 5.38 0.70
C LEU A 110 -0.99 5.70 2.19
N LEU A 111 0.11 5.27 2.84
CA LEU A 111 0.32 5.39 4.29
C LEU A 111 0.13 6.83 4.83
N PRO A 112 0.61 7.90 4.17
CA PRO A 112 0.36 9.27 4.65
C PRO A 112 -1.12 9.67 4.68
N LYS A 113 -1.97 8.95 3.95
CA LYS A 113 -3.42 9.18 3.89
C LYS A 113 -4.17 8.35 4.94
N VAL A 114 -3.48 7.45 5.64
CA VAL A 114 -4.02 6.62 6.72
C VAL A 114 -3.67 7.26 8.07
N THR A 115 -4.63 7.94 8.69
CA THR A 115 -4.39 8.64 9.98
C THR A 115 -4.47 7.73 11.20
N ASP A 116 -5.06 6.55 11.05
CA ASP A 116 -5.09 5.53 12.10
C ASP A 116 -3.72 4.87 12.21
N SER A 117 -3.09 5.08 13.36
CA SER A 117 -1.74 4.60 13.63
C SER A 117 -1.66 3.08 13.74
N ALA A 118 -2.70 2.39 14.21
CA ALA A 118 -2.74 0.93 14.29
C ALA A 118 -2.82 0.33 12.89
N LEU A 119 -3.69 0.87 12.04
CA LEU A 119 -3.83 0.44 10.64
C LEU A 119 -2.54 0.72 9.85
N ALA A 120 -1.98 1.92 9.96
CA ALA A 120 -0.73 2.28 9.30
C ALA A 120 0.44 1.39 9.79
N SER A 121 0.48 1.07 11.08
CA SER A 121 1.48 0.17 11.68
C SER A 121 1.34 -1.25 11.17
N ALA A 122 0.12 -1.79 11.09
CA ALA A 122 -0.13 -3.15 10.59
C ALA A 122 0.30 -3.30 9.11
N VAL A 123 -0.06 -2.33 8.25
CA VAL A 123 0.38 -2.29 6.84
C VAL A 123 1.91 -2.23 6.74
N SER A 124 2.54 -1.33 7.50
CA SER A 124 4.00 -1.17 7.49
C SER A 124 4.72 -2.42 8.00
N THR A 125 4.17 -3.08 9.01
CA THR A 125 4.72 -4.31 9.59
C THR A 125 4.59 -5.48 8.63
N SER A 126 3.46 -5.62 7.93
CA SER A 126 3.30 -6.62 6.87
C SER A 126 4.37 -6.48 5.78
N LEU A 127 4.59 -5.25 5.27
CA LEU A 127 5.64 -4.97 4.28
C LEU A 127 7.04 -5.24 4.81
N ARG A 128 7.30 -4.97 6.10
CA ARG A 128 8.57 -5.30 6.75
C ARG A 128 8.82 -6.80 6.72
N PHE A 129 7.82 -7.64 6.99
CA PHE A 129 7.97 -9.09 6.92
C PHE A 129 8.14 -9.61 5.50
N PHE A 130 7.42 -9.07 4.51
CA PHE A 130 7.71 -9.40 3.10
C PHE A 130 9.13 -8.99 2.70
N ALA A 131 9.62 -7.86 3.18
CA ALA A 131 11.01 -7.46 2.95
C ALA A 131 12.02 -8.37 3.66
N ALA A 132 11.73 -8.80 4.88
CA ALA A 132 12.55 -9.78 5.57
C ALA A 132 12.59 -11.10 4.80
N ALA A 133 11.47 -11.57 4.24
CA ALA A 133 11.44 -12.78 3.43
C ALA A 133 12.37 -12.68 2.20
N ARG A 134 12.48 -11.50 1.56
CA ARG A 134 13.47 -11.27 0.49
C ARG A 134 14.89 -11.46 1.02
N ASP A 135 15.22 -10.80 2.13
CA ASP A 135 16.58 -10.81 2.67
C ASP A 135 16.98 -12.22 3.13
N ILE A 136 16.04 -12.93 3.76
CA ILE A 136 16.19 -14.34 4.14
C ILE A 136 16.39 -15.19 2.89
N TRP A 137 15.58 -15.03 1.84
CA TRP A 137 15.70 -15.81 0.61
C TRP A 137 17.09 -15.62 -0.02
N ALA A 138 17.55 -14.38 -0.16
CA ALA A 138 18.89 -14.12 -0.69
C ALA A 138 19.99 -14.82 0.13
N ALA A 139 19.87 -14.84 1.45
CA ALA A 139 20.81 -15.56 2.32
C ALA A 139 20.71 -17.08 2.19
N VAL A 140 19.49 -17.63 2.07
CA VAL A 140 19.24 -19.06 1.84
C VAL A 140 19.89 -19.50 0.52
N ASP A 141 19.69 -18.75 -0.56
CA ASP A 141 20.28 -19.04 -1.87
C ASP A 141 21.82 -19.05 -1.80
N MET A 142 22.43 -18.12 -1.05
CA MET A 142 23.88 -18.09 -0.86
C MET A 142 24.44 -19.30 -0.10
N VAL A 143 23.67 -19.84 0.86
CA VAL A 143 24.05 -21.06 1.58
C VAL A 143 23.85 -22.28 0.70
N GLN A 144 22.74 -22.36 -0.04
CA GLN A 144 22.42 -23.51 -0.91
C GLN A 144 23.28 -23.60 -2.17
N ALA A 145 23.82 -22.48 -2.66
CA ALA A 145 24.73 -22.46 -3.79
C ALA A 145 26.10 -23.12 -3.51
N ASP A 146 26.42 -23.39 -2.23
CA ASP A 146 27.66 -24.02 -1.79
C ASP A 146 27.37 -25.39 -1.13
N PRO A 147 27.88 -26.51 -1.67
CA PRO A 147 27.71 -27.83 -1.06
C PRO A 147 28.37 -27.96 0.32
N PHE A 148 29.36 -27.11 0.63
CA PHE A 148 30.07 -27.07 1.90
C PHE A 148 30.11 -25.64 2.43
N PRO A 149 28.94 -25.07 2.79
CA PRO A 149 28.85 -23.66 3.11
C PRO A 149 29.74 -23.35 4.32
N ALA A 150 30.59 -22.35 4.17
CA ALA A 150 31.41 -21.85 5.27
C ALA A 150 30.51 -21.52 6.48
N ARG A 151 30.96 -21.86 7.69
CA ARG A 151 30.24 -21.59 8.94
C ARG A 151 29.73 -20.14 9.02
N ALA A 152 30.54 -19.20 8.57
CA ALA A 152 30.18 -17.78 8.48
C ALA A 152 28.89 -17.52 7.68
N ARG A 153 28.66 -18.21 6.55
CA ARG A 153 27.42 -18.03 5.75
C ARG A 153 26.18 -18.52 6.48
N VAL A 154 26.31 -19.62 7.23
CA VAL A 154 25.21 -20.13 8.06
C VAL A 154 24.92 -19.17 9.22
N GLU A 155 25.95 -18.59 9.82
CA GLU A 155 25.82 -17.56 10.86
C GLU A 155 25.19 -16.27 10.30
N ASP A 156 25.54 -15.84 9.09
CA ASP A 156 24.93 -14.71 8.40
C ASP A 156 23.43 -14.94 8.16
N LEU A 157 23.04 -16.12 7.66
CA LEU A 157 21.63 -16.50 7.51
C LEU A 157 20.89 -16.41 8.86
N ARG A 158 21.47 -16.94 9.93
CA ARG A 158 20.87 -16.87 11.27
C ARG A 158 20.75 -15.42 11.77
N ALA A 159 21.73 -14.57 11.47
CA ALA A 159 21.68 -13.16 11.83
C ALA A 159 20.54 -12.43 11.09
N VAL A 160 20.31 -12.73 9.81
CA VAL A 160 19.20 -12.18 9.02
C VAL A 160 17.85 -12.61 9.60
N VAL A 161 17.70 -13.90 9.94
CA VAL A 161 16.48 -14.42 10.58
C VAL A 161 16.24 -13.77 11.95
N LEU A 162 17.29 -13.67 12.78
CA LEU A 162 17.24 -13.04 14.10
C LEU A 162 16.78 -11.59 14.02
N LYS A 163 17.32 -10.81 13.07
CA LYS A 163 16.92 -9.41 12.86
C LYS A 163 15.44 -9.27 12.46
N ALA A 164 14.88 -10.28 11.81
CA ALA A 164 13.52 -10.25 11.30
C ALA A 164 12.47 -10.74 12.31
N GLN A 165 12.86 -11.45 13.38
CA GLN A 165 11.92 -12.23 14.20
C GLN A 165 11.02 -11.41 15.12
N ASP A 166 11.33 -10.13 15.35
CA ASP A 166 10.56 -9.28 16.25
C ASP A 166 9.11 -9.15 15.79
N GLY A 167 8.20 -9.59 16.66
CA GLY A 167 6.76 -9.66 16.38
C GLY A 167 6.33 -10.81 15.47
N CYS A 168 7.17 -11.84 15.29
CA CYS A 168 6.90 -13.00 14.44
C CYS A 168 7.26 -14.32 15.14
N ALA A 169 6.25 -14.98 15.71
CA ALA A 169 6.42 -16.24 16.41
C ALA A 169 6.94 -17.37 15.49
N ALA A 170 6.59 -17.35 14.19
CA ALA A 170 7.07 -18.36 13.24
C ALA A 170 8.60 -18.29 13.04
N LEU A 171 9.16 -17.07 12.89
CA LEU A 171 10.62 -16.87 12.78
C LEU A 171 11.34 -17.18 14.10
N GLN A 172 10.74 -16.84 15.24
CA GLN A 172 11.31 -17.17 16.55
C GLN A 172 11.45 -18.70 16.75
N ARG A 173 10.45 -19.49 16.32
CA ARG A 173 10.48 -20.95 16.46
C ARG A 173 11.60 -21.61 15.67
N ILE A 174 11.91 -21.09 14.49
CA ILE A 174 12.95 -21.67 13.62
C ILE A 174 14.35 -21.19 13.98
N GLN A 175 14.51 -20.19 14.85
CA GLN A 175 15.81 -19.64 15.20
C GLN A 175 16.74 -20.70 15.84
N SER A 176 16.18 -21.57 16.68
CA SER A 176 16.88 -22.67 17.34
C SER A 176 16.92 -23.97 16.52
N ALA A 177 16.29 -23.98 15.35
CA ALA A 177 16.22 -25.14 14.48
C ALA A 177 17.58 -25.46 13.83
N ASN A 178 17.74 -26.70 13.36
CA ASN A 178 18.95 -27.08 12.61
C ASN A 178 19.01 -26.34 11.25
N VAL A 179 20.18 -26.28 10.62
CA VAL A 179 20.36 -25.46 9.40
C VAL A 179 19.43 -25.88 8.26
N ASN A 180 19.15 -27.18 8.09
CA ASN A 180 18.28 -27.66 7.03
C ASN A 180 16.82 -27.22 7.25
N GLU A 181 16.38 -27.22 8.51
CA GLU A 181 15.06 -26.68 8.89
C GLU A 181 14.97 -25.18 8.65
N VAL A 182 16.02 -24.42 8.97
CA VAL A 182 16.06 -22.97 8.69
C VAL A 182 15.98 -22.71 7.19
N LEU A 183 16.77 -23.42 6.38
CA LEU A 183 16.78 -23.27 4.92
C LEU A 183 15.41 -23.57 4.30
N ALA A 184 14.69 -24.56 4.81
CA ALA A 184 13.38 -24.94 4.30
C ALA A 184 12.24 -24.01 4.79
N ALA A 185 12.32 -23.51 6.02
CA ALA A 185 11.18 -22.86 6.67
C ALA A 185 11.28 -21.34 6.82
N ALA A 186 12.47 -20.73 6.70
CA ALA A 186 12.64 -19.31 7.03
C ALA A 186 11.90 -18.35 6.10
N VAL A 187 11.91 -18.60 4.79
CA VAL A 187 11.16 -17.79 3.83
C VAL A 187 9.64 -17.95 4.04
N PRO A 188 9.07 -19.19 4.09
CA PRO A 188 7.67 -19.38 4.44
C PRO A 188 7.24 -18.78 5.78
N ALA A 189 8.08 -18.85 6.81
CA ALA A 189 7.79 -18.28 8.13
C ALA A 189 7.65 -16.76 8.07
N ALA A 190 8.51 -16.07 7.32
CA ALA A 190 8.40 -14.64 7.10
C ALA A 190 7.13 -14.26 6.31
N TRP A 191 6.75 -15.04 5.29
CA TRP A 191 5.47 -14.85 4.58
C TRP A 191 4.24 -15.07 5.45
N SER A 192 4.29 -16.07 6.34
CA SER A 192 3.23 -16.31 7.31
C SER A 192 3.05 -15.09 8.22
N CYS A 193 4.13 -14.57 8.78
CA CYS A 193 4.06 -13.39 9.65
C CYS A 193 3.61 -12.12 8.91
N ALA A 194 3.96 -11.97 7.63
CA ALA A 194 3.42 -10.92 6.80
C ALA A 194 1.90 -11.06 6.62
N SER A 195 1.41 -12.29 6.45
CA SER A 195 0.00 -12.64 6.28
C SER A 195 -0.82 -12.46 7.55
N ASP A 196 -0.25 -12.77 8.72
CA ASP A 196 -0.88 -12.49 10.02
C ASP A 196 -1.19 -10.99 10.15
N LYS A 197 -0.25 -10.13 9.70
CA LYS A 197 -0.46 -8.67 9.67
C LYS A 197 -1.46 -8.21 8.62
N ILE A 198 -1.72 -8.99 7.58
CA ILE A 198 -2.85 -8.72 6.68
C ILE A 198 -4.17 -8.97 7.40
N GLY A 199 -4.25 -10.02 8.23
CA GLY A 199 -5.42 -10.26 9.09
C GLY A 199 -5.71 -9.10 10.05
N ASP A 200 -4.67 -8.53 10.68
CA ASP A 200 -4.80 -7.33 11.51
C ASP A 200 -5.38 -6.15 10.70
N VAL A 201 -4.93 -5.95 9.46
CA VAL A 201 -5.44 -4.89 8.56
C VAL A 201 -6.91 -5.13 8.19
N GLU A 202 -7.28 -6.37 7.85
CA GLU A 202 -8.66 -6.76 7.53
C GLU A 202 -9.60 -6.47 8.71
N GLN A 203 -9.21 -6.83 9.93
CA GLN A 203 -9.98 -6.56 11.15
C GLN A 203 -10.17 -5.05 11.39
N LEU A 204 -9.09 -4.28 11.35
CA LEU A 204 -9.11 -2.83 11.62
C LEU A 204 -9.94 -2.04 10.60
N LEU A 205 -10.08 -2.55 9.37
CA LEU A 205 -10.97 -1.95 8.36
C LEU A 205 -12.43 -2.36 8.57
N GLY A 206 -12.69 -3.60 9.01
CA GLY A 206 -14.04 -4.09 9.30
C GLY A 206 -14.68 -3.41 10.51
N GLU A 207 -13.92 -3.15 11.57
CA GLU A 207 -14.40 -2.45 12.78
C GLU A 207 -14.90 -1.01 12.51
N LYS A 208 -14.50 -0.40 11.39
CA LYS A 208 -14.88 0.98 11.02
C LYS A 208 -16.16 1.09 10.20
N GLN A 209 -16.77 -0.04 9.83
CA GLN A 209 -18.01 -0.07 9.04
C GLN A 209 -19.27 -0.12 9.92
N HIS A 210 -19.11 -0.15 11.25
CA HIS A 210 -20.17 -0.17 12.26
C HIS A 210 -20.13 1.09 13.13
#